data_AF-A0A915LJH4-F1
#
_entry.id   AF-A0A915LJH4-F1
#
_cell.length_a   1.000
_cell.length_b   1.000
_cell.length_c   1.000
_cell.angle_alpha   90.00
_cell.angle_beta   90.00
_cell.angle_gamma   90.00
#
_symmetry.space_group_name_H-M   'P 1'
#
loop_
_entity.id
_entity.type
_entity.pdbx_description
1 polymer ?
#
loop_
_entity_poly.entity_id
_entity_poly.type
_entity_poly.pdbx_seq_one_letter_code
_entity_poly.pdbx_strand_id
1 'polypeptide(L)'
;MMGMYGGRGRCGIDYPNLVEWPAQFVPIPIHSFEFMKDPMGYARHHCKRTLDLFALLEQTPEYKQLKRSSAALLSKISEYAGSPITLNNLWGFIETVNIERIHGLRSPDWVRQILPKALEVDMRLTDLQIGLRMASFKNINFQIEIPRMIGGSFLWEIIERMEKKAS
;
A
#
# COMPACT_ATOMS: atom_id res chain seq x y z
N MET A 1 -5.93 17.23 8.74
CA MET A 1 -6.84 18.39 8.86
C MET A 1 -6.30 19.54 9.71
N MET A 2 -5.52 19.28 10.77
CA MET A 2 -4.96 20.38 11.60
C MET A 2 -4.13 21.39 10.81
N GLY A 3 -3.29 20.98 9.86
CA GLY A 3 -2.57 21.95 9.01
C GLY A 3 -3.45 22.72 8.00
N MET A 4 -4.63 22.18 7.66
CA MET A 4 -5.54 22.79 6.68
C MET A 4 -6.46 23.85 7.33
N TYR A 5 -6.91 23.60 8.57
CA TYR A 5 -7.86 24.45 9.29
C TYR A 5 -7.29 25.10 10.56
N GLY A 6 -6.15 24.61 11.06
CA GLY A 6 -5.48 25.15 12.24
C GLY A 6 -5.01 26.58 12.02
N GLY A 7 -5.12 27.40 13.05
CA GLY A 7 -4.78 28.83 12.99
C GLY A 7 -5.79 29.70 12.23
N ARG A 8 -6.82 29.12 11.60
CA ARG A 8 -7.82 29.85 10.81
C ARG A 8 -9.24 29.79 11.38
N GLY A 9 -9.48 28.92 12.36
CA GLY A 9 -10.79 28.79 13.00
C GLY A 9 -11.14 29.99 13.88
N ARG A 10 -12.43 30.30 13.97
CA ARG A 10 -12.98 31.34 14.84
C ARG A 10 -13.56 30.73 16.12
N CYS A 11 -13.17 31.29 17.26
CA CYS A 11 -13.68 30.89 18.57
C CYS A 11 -15.21 31.11 18.65
N GLY A 12 -15.93 30.14 19.21
CA GLY A 12 -17.38 30.17 19.33
C GLY A 12 -18.15 29.90 18.04
N ILE A 13 -17.46 29.67 16.91
CA ILE A 13 -18.07 29.31 15.62
C ILE A 13 -17.50 27.99 15.10
N ASP A 14 -16.20 27.97 14.81
CA ASP A 14 -15.53 26.81 14.22
C ASP A 14 -14.96 25.88 15.31
N TYR A 15 -14.75 26.39 16.52
CA TYR A 15 -14.42 25.59 17.71
C TYR A 15 -15.05 26.19 18.98
N PRO A 16 -15.30 25.38 20.03
CA PRO A 16 -15.94 25.84 21.27
C PRO A 16 -15.15 26.93 21.99
N ASN A 17 -15.84 27.91 22.56
CA ASN A 17 -15.26 28.87 23.50
C ASN A 17 -15.24 28.29 24.92
N LEU A 18 -14.43 27.26 25.13
CA LEU A 18 -14.26 26.57 26.41
C LEU A 18 -12.79 26.53 26.79
N VAL A 19 -12.47 26.76 28.07
CA VAL A 19 -11.10 26.75 28.58
C VAL A 19 -10.42 25.39 28.38
N GLU A 20 -11.19 24.31 28.49
CA GLU A 20 -10.74 22.91 28.30
C GLU A 20 -10.39 22.59 26.83
N TRP A 21 -10.93 23.36 25.88
CA TRP A 21 -10.77 23.08 24.46
C TRP A 21 -9.46 23.72 23.95
N PRO A 22 -8.60 22.96 23.24
CA PRO A 22 -7.38 23.53 22.69
C PRO A 22 -7.69 24.68 21.73
N ALA A 23 -7.12 25.86 22.01
CA ALA A 23 -7.33 27.03 21.17
C ALA A 23 -6.94 26.74 19.71
N GLN A 24 -7.77 27.19 18.78
CA GLN A 24 -7.58 27.03 17.32
C GLN A 24 -7.65 25.58 16.81
N PHE A 25 -8.05 24.62 17.64
CA PHE A 25 -8.33 23.26 17.19
C PHE A 25 -9.77 23.18 16.66
N VAL A 26 -9.92 23.08 15.34
CA VAL A 26 -11.21 22.88 14.69
C VAL A 26 -11.51 21.39 14.58
N PRO A 27 -12.58 20.88 15.22
CA PRO A 27 -12.96 19.48 15.10
C PRO A 27 -13.53 19.24 13.69
N ILE A 28 -12.86 18.39 12.91
CA ILE A 28 -13.33 17.96 11.60
C ILE A 28 -13.69 16.48 11.67
N PRO A 29 -14.93 16.07 11.35
CA PRO A 29 -15.30 14.66 11.33
C PRO A 29 -14.49 13.93 10.24
N ILE A 30 -13.86 12.83 10.64
CA ILE A 30 -13.19 11.90 9.73
C ILE A 30 -14.02 10.62 9.74
N HIS A 31 -14.76 10.41 8.66
CA HIS A 31 -15.53 9.18 8.47
C HIS A 31 -14.59 8.05 8.06
N SER A 32 -14.83 6.86 8.59
CA SER A 32 -14.08 5.65 8.26
C SER A 32 -15.03 4.47 8.13
N PHE A 33 -14.53 3.41 7.52
CA PHE A 33 -15.21 2.13 7.41
C PHE A 33 -14.46 1.07 8.21
N GLU A 34 -15.15 -0.02 8.55
CA GLU A 34 -14.48 -1.24 8.99
C GLU A 34 -13.57 -1.73 7.85
N PHE A 35 -12.30 -2.01 8.15
CA PHE A 35 -11.27 -2.28 7.15
C PHE A 35 -11.68 -3.32 6.09
N MET A 36 -12.24 -4.45 6.53
CA MET A 36 -12.64 -5.55 5.64
C MET A 36 -13.89 -5.25 4.79
N LYS A 37 -14.59 -4.16 5.11
CA LYS A 37 -15.81 -3.71 4.43
C LYS A 37 -15.62 -2.37 3.72
N ASP A 38 -14.43 -1.76 3.79
CA ASP A 38 -14.15 -0.48 3.17
C ASP A 38 -14.11 -0.64 1.64
N PRO A 39 -15.12 -0.16 0.89
CA PRO A 39 -15.21 -0.36 -0.56
C PRO A 39 -14.14 0.41 -1.36
N MET A 40 -13.42 1.33 -0.73
CA MET A 40 -12.46 2.23 -1.39
C MET A 40 -11.04 2.11 -0.85
N GLY A 41 -10.88 2.08 0.47
CA GLY A 41 -9.57 2.05 1.12
C GLY A 41 -8.88 0.68 1.05
N TYR A 42 -9.66 -0.40 0.90
CA TYR A 42 -9.10 -1.75 0.85
C TYR A 42 -8.83 -2.22 -0.58
N ALA A 43 -7.73 -1.76 -1.18
CA ALA A 43 -7.39 -2.01 -2.59
C ALA A 43 -7.38 -3.48 -3.05
N ARG A 44 -7.26 -4.48 -2.16
CA ARG A 44 -7.40 -5.90 -2.52
C ARG A 44 -8.62 -6.51 -1.87
N HIS A 45 -9.81 -6.00 -2.22
CA HIS A 45 -11.08 -6.56 -1.75
C HIS A 45 -11.11 -8.08 -1.84
N HIS A 46 -11.66 -8.71 -0.81
CA HIS A 46 -11.93 -10.14 -0.76
C HIS A 46 -13.12 -10.52 -1.64
N CYS A 47 -13.06 -10.19 -2.92
CA CYS A 47 -13.98 -10.69 -3.91
C CYS A 47 -13.33 -11.82 -4.71
N LYS A 48 -14.15 -12.77 -5.16
CA LYS A 48 -13.69 -13.95 -5.91
C LYS A 48 -12.82 -13.57 -7.10
N ARG A 49 -13.19 -12.51 -7.84
CA ARG A 49 -12.43 -12.05 -9.01
C ARG A 49 -11.01 -11.61 -8.66
N THR A 50 -10.84 -10.83 -7.59
CA THR A 50 -9.51 -10.41 -7.12
C THR A 50 -8.66 -11.62 -6.75
N LEU A 51 -9.21 -12.54 -5.95
CA LEU A 51 -8.50 -13.75 -5.52
C LEU A 51 -8.07 -14.60 -6.72
N ASP A 52 -8.97 -14.85 -7.67
CA ASP A 52 -8.69 -15.62 -8.89
C ASP A 52 -7.62 -14.94 -9.75
N LEU A 53 -7.65 -13.61 -9.85
CA LEU A 53 -6.70 -12.83 -10.65
C LEU A 53 -5.28 -12.91 -10.07
N PHE A 54 -5.12 -12.77 -8.75
CA PHE A 54 -3.81 -12.88 -8.09
C PHE A 54 -3.31 -14.34 -8.06
N ALA A 55 -4.19 -15.33 -7.89
CA ALA A 55 -3.80 -16.74 -8.03
C ALA A 55 -3.34 -17.07 -9.46
N LEU A 56 -3.90 -16.41 -10.47
CA LEU A 56 -3.45 -16.53 -11.86
C LEU A 56 -2.13 -15.80 -12.10
N LEU A 57 -1.94 -14.62 -11.49
CA LEU A 57 -0.67 -13.87 -11.54
C LEU A 57 0.50 -14.73 -11.06
N GLU A 58 0.33 -15.49 -9.98
CA GLU A 58 1.39 -16.37 -9.47
C GLU A 58 1.79 -17.50 -10.44
N GLN A 59 0.93 -17.80 -11.41
CA GLN A 59 1.20 -18.82 -12.44
C GLN A 59 2.00 -18.29 -13.63
N THR A 60 2.16 -16.98 -13.76
CA THR A 60 2.80 -16.38 -14.94
C THR A 60 4.31 -16.64 -14.97
N PRO A 61 4.93 -16.65 -16.17
CA PRO A 61 6.37 -16.81 -16.31
C PRO A 61 7.16 -15.76 -15.52
N GLU A 62 6.71 -14.51 -15.54
CA GLU A 62 7.37 -13.37 -14.90
C GLU A 62 7.40 -13.53 -13.38
N TYR A 63 6.27 -13.90 -12.77
CA TYR A 63 6.19 -14.13 -11.32
C TYR A 63 7.03 -15.34 -10.91
N LYS A 64 6.94 -16.45 -11.67
CA LYS A 64 7.76 -17.65 -11.42
C LYS A 64 9.25 -17.37 -11.55
N GLN A 65 9.65 -16.56 -12.53
CA GLN A 65 11.04 -16.14 -12.71
C GLN A 65 11.50 -15.29 -11.54
N LEU A 66 10.71 -14.30 -11.11
CA LEU A 66 11.03 -13.48 -9.94
C LEU A 66 11.24 -14.37 -8.71
N LYS A 67 10.28 -15.25 -8.41
CA LYS A 67 10.34 -16.20 -7.29
C LYS A 67 11.59 -17.09 -7.33
N ARG A 68 11.99 -17.59 -8.50
CA ARG A 68 13.21 -18.39 -8.65
C ARG A 68 14.47 -17.55 -8.43
N SER A 69 14.54 -16.37 -9.07
CA SER A 69 15.71 -15.49 -9.01
C SER A 69 15.95 -14.88 -7.62
N SER A 70 14.89 -14.66 -6.84
CA SER A 70 14.98 -14.07 -5.51
C SER A 70 15.18 -15.11 -4.40
N ALA A 71 15.04 -16.41 -4.68
CA ALA A 71 15.03 -17.46 -3.66
C ALA A 71 16.26 -17.44 -2.74
N ALA A 72 17.46 -17.29 -3.32
CA ALA A 72 18.71 -17.23 -2.54
C ALA A 72 18.78 -16.00 -1.64
N LEU A 73 18.31 -14.85 -2.13
CA LEU A 73 18.25 -13.60 -1.34
C LEU A 73 17.28 -13.76 -0.16
N LEU A 74 16.06 -14.25 -0.43
CA LEU A 74 15.02 -14.45 0.59
C LEU A 74 15.47 -15.45 1.66
N SER A 75 16.14 -16.53 1.26
CA SER A 75 16.73 -17.50 2.19
C SER A 75 17.76 -16.85 3.12
N LYS A 76 18.65 -16.02 2.56
CA LYS A 76 19.68 -15.34 3.34
C LYS A 76 19.09 -14.32 4.32
N ILE A 77 18.05 -13.57 3.90
CA ILE A 77 17.34 -12.66 4.80
C ILE A 77 16.66 -13.47 5.91
N SER A 78 16.02 -14.59 5.57
CA SER A 78 15.32 -15.43 6.55
C SER A 78 16.25 -15.95 7.65
N GLU A 79 17.45 -16.38 7.26
CA GLU A 79 18.49 -16.84 8.19
C GLU A 79 18.90 -15.73 9.17
N TYR A 80 19.19 -14.53 8.65
CA TYR A 80 19.65 -13.43 9.50
C TYR A 80 18.54 -12.77 10.32
N ALA A 81 17.32 -12.74 9.80
CA ALA A 81 16.16 -12.19 10.49
C ALA A 81 15.55 -13.17 11.51
N GLY A 82 15.99 -14.44 11.51
CA GLY A 82 15.45 -15.48 12.40
C GLY A 82 13.97 -15.80 12.15
N SER A 83 13.43 -15.42 10.99
CA SER A 83 12.02 -15.63 10.63
C SER A 83 11.87 -15.88 9.12
N PRO A 84 10.88 -16.66 8.68
CA PRO A 84 10.69 -16.93 7.26
C PRO A 84 10.33 -15.67 6.45
N ILE A 85 11.19 -15.30 5.51
CA ILE A 85 10.97 -14.23 4.54
C ILE A 85 10.67 -14.84 3.16
N THR A 86 9.57 -14.36 2.59
CA THR A 86 8.98 -14.75 1.31
C THR A 86 8.74 -13.49 0.49
N LEU A 87 8.36 -13.64 -0.78
CA LEU A 87 7.93 -12.49 -1.59
C LEU A 87 6.77 -11.72 -0.93
N ASN A 88 5.84 -12.41 -0.24
CA ASN A 88 4.64 -11.79 0.31
C ASN A 88 4.85 -10.94 1.56
N ASN A 89 5.98 -11.13 2.27
CA ASN A 89 6.29 -10.38 3.49
C ASN A 89 7.65 -9.66 3.43
N LEU A 90 8.33 -9.65 2.27
CA LEU A 90 9.59 -8.93 2.08
C LEU A 90 9.43 -7.42 2.36
N TRP A 91 8.34 -6.82 1.93
CA TRP A 91 8.00 -5.42 2.21
C TRP A 91 8.05 -5.10 3.72
N GLY A 92 7.60 -6.02 4.57
CA GLY A 92 7.61 -5.83 6.03
C GLY A 92 9.03 -5.78 6.61
N PHE A 93 9.96 -6.57 6.06
CA PHE A 93 11.37 -6.48 6.41
C PHE A 93 11.97 -5.12 5.99
N ILE A 94 11.71 -4.71 4.74
CA ILE A 94 12.19 -3.44 4.18
C ILE A 94 11.69 -2.26 5.01
N GLU A 95 10.40 -2.22 5.30
CA GLU A 95 9.78 -1.15 6.07
C GLU A 95 10.30 -1.10 7.50
N THR A 96 10.47 -2.26 8.16
CA THR A 96 11.08 -2.31 9.49
C THR A 96 12.46 -1.64 9.50
N VAL A 97 13.33 -2.02 8.57
CA VAL A 97 14.68 -1.44 8.44
C VAL A 97 14.62 0.06 8.16
N ASN A 98 13.69 0.51 7.29
CA ASN A 98 13.53 1.92 6.97
C ASN A 98 13.09 2.74 8.17
N ILE A 99 12.10 2.25 8.94
CA ILE A 99 11.58 2.89 10.14
C ILE A 99 12.69 2.99 11.19
N GLU A 100 13.38 1.89 11.48
CA GLU A 100 14.52 1.87 12.41
C GLU A 100 15.54 2.96 12.08
N ARG A 101 15.93 3.04 10.81
CA ARG A 101 16.88 4.05 10.32
C ARG A 101 16.37 5.48 10.51
N ILE A 102 15.11 5.76 10.21
CA ILE A 102 14.49 7.09 10.38
C ILE A 102 14.48 7.49 11.86
N HIS A 103 14.35 6.52 12.76
CA HIS A 103 14.41 6.74 14.21
C HIS A 103 15.83 6.64 14.80
N GLY A 104 16.87 6.66 13.97
CA GLY A 104 18.27 6.69 14.41
C GLY A 104 18.78 5.36 14.98
N LEU A 105 18.03 4.27 14.81
CA LEU A 105 18.49 2.93 15.19
C LEU A 105 19.49 2.42 14.16
N ARG A 106 20.52 1.73 14.66
CA ARG A 106 21.59 1.18 13.83
C ARG A 106 21.23 -0.23 13.39
N SER A 107 20.93 -0.39 12.11
CA SER A 107 20.79 -1.72 11.51
C SER A 107 22.14 -2.45 11.45
N PRO A 108 22.15 -3.79 11.54
CA PRO A 108 23.34 -4.61 11.34
C PRO A 108 24.02 -4.33 9.98
N ASP A 109 25.35 -4.48 9.91
CA ASP A 109 26.11 -4.13 8.70
C ASP A 109 25.71 -4.97 7.46
N TRP A 110 25.26 -6.21 7.66
CA TRP A 110 24.77 -7.07 6.58
C TRP A 110 23.54 -6.50 5.87
N VAL A 111 22.70 -5.74 6.60
CA VAL A 111 21.46 -5.15 6.06
C VAL A 111 21.80 -4.16 4.96
N ARG A 112 22.85 -3.34 5.14
CA ARG A 112 23.29 -2.36 4.13
C ARG A 112 23.63 -2.99 2.78
N GLN A 113 24.17 -4.21 2.80
CA GLN A 113 24.56 -4.92 1.58
C GLN A 113 23.37 -5.58 0.86
N ILE A 114 22.36 -6.01 1.63
CA ILE A 114 21.21 -6.75 1.13
C ILE A 114 20.05 -5.83 0.74
N LEU A 115 19.85 -4.73 1.44
CA LEU A 115 18.71 -3.83 1.29
C LEU A 115 18.49 -3.35 -0.16
N PRO A 116 19.52 -2.92 -0.92
CA PRO A 116 19.31 -2.51 -2.32
C PRO A 116 18.71 -3.63 -3.19
N LYS A 117 19.15 -4.88 -2.99
CA LYS A 117 18.63 -6.04 -3.74
C LYS A 117 17.23 -6.43 -3.28
N ALA A 118 16.95 -6.31 -1.98
CA ALA A 118 15.62 -6.53 -1.43
C ALA A 118 14.61 -5.54 -2.01
N LEU A 119 14.99 -4.25 -2.06
CA LEU A 119 14.18 -3.20 -2.69
C LEU A 119 13.92 -3.48 -4.16
N GLU A 120 14.92 -3.91 -4.93
CA GLU A 120 14.73 -4.26 -6.34
C GLU A 120 13.71 -5.40 -6.52
N VAL A 121 13.80 -6.45 -5.70
CA VAL A 121 12.85 -7.58 -5.74
C VAL A 121 11.44 -7.11 -5.36
N ASP A 122 11.31 -6.28 -4.33
CA ASP A 122 10.03 -5.75 -3.87
C ASP A 122 9.37 -4.82 -4.89
N MET A 123 10.16 -3.94 -5.52
CA MET A 123 9.69 -3.08 -6.61
C MET A 123 9.23 -3.91 -7.82
N ARG A 124 9.98 -4.95 -8.20
CA ARG A 124 9.58 -5.85 -9.29
C ARG A 124 8.32 -6.61 -8.94
N LEU A 125 8.17 -7.08 -7.70
CA LEU A 125 6.94 -7.73 -7.25
C LEU A 125 5.76 -6.76 -7.32
N THR A 126 5.96 -5.53 -6.87
CA THR A 126 4.96 -4.46 -6.91
C THR A 126 4.52 -4.18 -8.33
N ASP A 127 5.44 -4.01 -9.28
CA ASP A 127 5.15 -3.84 -10.71
C ASP A 127 4.19 -4.93 -11.21
N LEU A 128 4.51 -6.21 -10.96
CA LEU A 128 3.65 -7.33 -11.35
C LEU A 128 2.28 -7.27 -10.67
N GLN A 129 2.24 -6.93 -9.38
CA GLN A 129 1.02 -6.89 -8.57
C GLN A 129 0.10 -5.70 -8.88
N ILE A 130 0.60 -4.66 -9.54
CA ILE A 130 -0.21 -3.56 -10.09
C ILE A 130 -0.44 -3.71 -11.60
N GLY A 131 0.00 -4.83 -12.18
CA GLY A 131 -0.20 -5.14 -13.59
C GLY A 131 0.76 -4.44 -14.55
N LEU A 132 1.81 -3.77 -14.07
CA LEU A 132 2.83 -3.17 -14.91
C LEU A 132 3.77 -4.24 -15.49
N ARG A 133 4.21 -4.03 -16.74
CA ARG A 133 5.19 -4.88 -17.45
C ARG A 133 4.75 -6.36 -17.55
N MET A 134 3.45 -6.60 -17.53
CA MET A 134 2.86 -7.92 -17.64
C MET A 134 2.39 -8.20 -19.07
N ALA A 135 2.74 -9.38 -19.60
CA ALA A 135 2.11 -9.91 -20.79
C ALA A 135 0.68 -10.40 -20.47
N SER A 136 -0.15 -10.54 -21.50
CA SER A 136 -1.44 -11.21 -21.35
C SER A 136 -1.23 -12.70 -21.08
N PHE A 137 -2.05 -13.29 -20.21
CA PHE A 137 -1.94 -14.70 -19.82
C PHE A 137 -3.32 -15.32 -19.72
N LYS A 138 -3.51 -16.50 -20.33
CA LYS A 138 -4.83 -17.18 -20.41
C LYS A 138 -5.98 -16.23 -20.79
N ASN A 139 -5.78 -15.44 -21.84
CA ASN A 139 -6.74 -14.44 -22.36
C ASN A 139 -7.09 -13.30 -21.38
N ILE A 140 -6.30 -13.07 -20.34
CA ILE A 140 -6.45 -11.94 -19.42
C ILE A 140 -5.34 -10.92 -19.68
N ASN A 141 -5.73 -9.66 -19.89
CA ASN A 141 -4.81 -8.53 -19.93
C ASN A 141 -4.67 -7.94 -18.52
N PHE A 142 -3.60 -8.32 -17.83
CA PHE A 142 -3.34 -7.86 -16.47
C PHE A 142 -3.13 -6.34 -16.35
N GLN A 143 -2.65 -5.67 -17.41
CA GLN A 143 -2.44 -4.22 -17.40
C GLN A 143 -3.74 -3.42 -17.30
N ILE A 144 -4.88 -4.06 -17.59
CA ILE A 144 -6.21 -3.47 -17.47
C ILE A 144 -6.93 -4.03 -16.24
N GLU A 145 -6.95 -5.36 -16.12
CA GLU A 145 -7.77 -6.05 -15.12
C GLU A 145 -7.27 -5.79 -13.69
N ILE A 146 -5.96 -5.79 -13.44
CA ILE A 146 -5.44 -5.54 -12.09
C ILE A 146 -5.74 -4.10 -11.64
N PRO A 147 -5.36 -3.04 -12.38
CA PRO A 147 -5.65 -1.65 -11.99
C PRO A 147 -7.14 -1.40 -11.75
N ARG A 148 -8.00 -1.99 -12.59
CA ARG A 148 -9.46 -1.90 -12.43
C ARG A 148 -9.92 -2.50 -11.10
N MET A 149 -9.38 -3.65 -10.71
CA MET A 149 -9.76 -4.29 -9.44
C MET A 149 -9.22 -3.56 -8.21
N ILE A 150 -8.04 -2.93 -8.29
CA ILE A 150 -7.38 -2.31 -7.12
C ILE A 150 -7.75 -0.85 -6.89
N GLY A 151 -8.01 -0.09 -7.95
CA GLY A 151 -8.25 1.36 -7.87
C GLY A 151 -9.48 1.83 -8.62
N GLY A 152 -10.19 0.94 -9.33
CA GLY A 152 -11.34 1.30 -10.15
C GLY A 152 -12.48 1.91 -9.35
N SER A 153 -12.81 1.36 -8.17
CA SER A 153 -13.85 1.92 -7.30
C SER A 153 -13.51 3.32 -6.81
N PHE A 154 -12.25 3.54 -6.42
CA PHE A 154 -11.77 4.85 -5.97
C PHE A 154 -11.78 5.90 -7.09
N LEU A 155 -11.32 5.53 -8.29
CA LEU A 155 -11.38 6.42 -9.45
C LEU A 155 -12.82 6.77 -9.83
N TRP A 156 -13.72 5.79 -9.77
CA TRP A 156 -15.14 5.99 -10.03
C TRP A 156 -15.78 6.99 -9.06
N GLU A 157 -15.50 6.85 -7.76
CA GLU A 157 -15.99 7.79 -6.74
C GLU A 157 -15.49 9.23 -7.00
N ILE A 158 -14.23 9.40 -7.42
CA ILE A 158 -13.70 10.73 -7.77
C ILE A 158 -14.49 11.33 -8.93
N ILE A 159 -14.71 10.56 -10.00
CA ILE A 159 -15.44 11.00 -11.18
C ILE A 159 -16.88 11.39 -10.81
N GLU A 160 -17.57 10.53 -10.05
CA GLU A 160 -18.95 10.78 -9.63
C GLU A 160 -19.07 12.07 -8.81
N ARG A 161 -18.11 12.34 -7.90
CA ARG A 161 -18.07 13.59 -7.14
C ARG A 161 -17.80 14.81 -8.00
N MET A 162 -16.97 14.68 -9.03
CA MET A 162 -16.71 15.77 -9.98
C MET A 162 -17.96 16.10 -10.80
N GLU A 163 -18.65 15.09 -11.32
CA GLU A 163 -19.89 15.24 -12.09
C GLU A 163 -21.02 15.82 -11.24
N LYS A 164 -21.19 15.31 -10.01
CA LYS A 164 -22.18 15.82 -9.06
C LYS A 164 -21.96 17.29 -8.69
N LYS A 165 -20.72 17.77 -8.69
CA LYS A 165 -20.40 19.18 -8.43
C LYS A 165 -20.63 20.07 -9.66
N ALA A 166 -20.55 19.51 -10.87
CA ALA A 166 -20.69 20.23 -12.12
C ALA A 166 -22.17 20.39 -12.58
N SER A 167 -23.09 19.67 -11.94
CA SER A 167 -24.56 19.80 -12.12
C SER A 167 -25.18 20.71 -11.08
#